data_AF-A0A8J6NHU0-F1
#
_entry.id   AF-A0A8J6NHU0-F1
#
_cell.length_a   1.000
_cell.length_b   1.000
_cell.length_c   1.000
_cell.angle_alpha   90.00
_cell.angle_beta   90.00
_cell.angle_gamma   90.00
#
_symmetry.space_group_name_H-M   'P 1'
#
loop_
_entity.id
_entity.type
_entity.pdbx_description
1 polymer ?
#
loop_
_entity_poly.entity_id
_entity_poly.type
_entity_poly.pdbx_seq_one_letter_code
_entity_poly.pdbx_strand_id
1 'polypeptide(L)'
;MKNYRQLLNPILFLMVIALVSIPVVAFAKPSVTTREITLHAQTFEYTPRTIRVNQGDRVKITLIADDVTHGLVIETYGVEIEAEPRQDPAPSVEFV
;
A
#
# COMPACT_ATOMS: atom_id res chain seq x y z
N MET A 1 11.04 -55.72 -31.68
CA MET A 1 10.62 -55.26 -30.33
C MET A 1 11.16 -53.85 -30.15
N LYS A 2 10.30 -52.82 -30.14
CA LYS A 2 10.75 -51.40 -30.10
C LYS A 2 11.37 -51.10 -28.73
N ASN A 3 12.57 -50.52 -28.73
CA ASN A 3 13.35 -50.25 -27.52
C ASN A 3 12.78 -49.03 -26.78
N TYR A 4 11.78 -49.25 -25.93
CA TYR A 4 11.08 -48.20 -25.16
C TYR A 4 12.02 -47.31 -24.31
N ARG A 5 13.24 -47.78 -24.02
CA ARG A 5 14.30 -47.01 -23.34
C ARG A 5 14.74 -45.76 -24.12
N GLN A 6 14.67 -45.77 -25.46
CA GLN A 6 15.02 -44.60 -26.29
C GLN A 6 13.91 -43.55 -26.35
N LEU A 7 12.66 -43.91 -26.04
CA LEU A 7 11.53 -42.99 -25.93
C LEU A 7 11.35 -42.44 -24.51
N LEU A 8 11.87 -43.13 -23.49
CA LEU A 8 11.79 -42.70 -22.09
C LEU A 8 12.66 -41.45 -21.81
N ASN A 9 13.84 -41.37 -22.43
CA ASN A 9 14.80 -40.27 -22.24
C ASN A 9 14.31 -38.90 -22.73
N PRO A 10 13.75 -38.74 -23.95
CA PRO A 10 13.27 -37.43 -24.42
C PRO A 10 12.03 -36.97 -23.65
N ILE A 11 11.17 -37.89 -23.18
CA ILE A 11 10.00 -37.56 -22.36
C ILE A 11 10.43 -37.05 -20.99
N LEU A 12 11.41 -37.71 -20.35
CA LEU A 12 11.97 -37.26 -19.09
C LEU A 12 12.66 -35.88 -19.24
N PHE A 13 13.35 -35.66 -20.36
CA PHE A 13 14.00 -34.38 -20.67
C PHE A 13 12.99 -33.24 -20.91
N LEU A 14 11.90 -33.50 -21.64
CA LEU A 14 10.79 -32.57 -21.82
C LEU A 14 10.08 -32.23 -20.51
N MET A 15 9.91 -33.21 -19.61
CA MET A 15 9.30 -33.01 -18.31
C MET A 15 10.16 -32.11 -17.39
N VAL A 16 11.49 -32.24 -17.46
CA VAL A 16 12.43 -31.38 -16.72
C VAL A 16 12.39 -29.95 -17.25
N ILE A 17 12.35 -29.75 -18.56
CA ILE A 17 12.23 -28.41 -19.17
C ILE A 17 10.90 -27.75 -18.79
N ALA A 18 9.80 -28.50 -18.79
CA ALA A 18 8.49 -28.01 -18.36
C ALA A 18 8.46 -27.60 -16.88
N LEU A 19 9.20 -28.29 -16.01
CA LEU A 19 9.29 -27.97 -14.58
C LEU A 19 10.16 -26.72 -14.31
N VAL A 20 11.18 -26.47 -15.14
CA VAL A 20 12.05 -25.27 -15.05
C VAL A 20 11.37 -24.01 -15.61
N SER A 21 10.32 -24.18 -16.42
CA SER A 21 9.58 -23.09 -17.07
C SER A 21 8.40 -22.56 -16.25
N ILE A 22 8.27 -22.96 -14.97
CA ILE A 22 7.28 -22.35 -14.08
C ILE A 22 7.71 -20.90 -13.90
N PRO A 23 6.92 -19.90 -14.37
CA PRO A 23 7.24 -18.53 -14.05
C PRO A 23 7.14 -18.44 -12.54
N VAL A 24 8.26 -18.17 -11.89
CA VAL A 24 8.31 -17.70 -10.51
C VAL A 24 7.70 -16.30 -10.54
N VAL A 25 6.39 -16.21 -10.81
CA VAL A 25 5.58 -15.09 -10.38
C VAL A 25 5.51 -15.29 -8.88
N ALA A 26 6.63 -14.96 -8.24
CA ALA A 26 6.76 -14.91 -6.82
C ALA A 26 5.53 -14.15 -6.34
N PHE A 27 4.83 -14.74 -5.37
CA PHE A 27 3.90 -14.04 -4.53
C PHE A 27 4.68 -12.93 -3.81
N ALA A 28 4.97 -11.86 -4.54
CA ALA A 28 5.47 -10.63 -3.98
C ALA A 28 4.37 -10.21 -3.02
N LYS A 29 4.65 -10.35 -1.71
CA LYS A 29 3.80 -9.74 -0.70
C LYS A 29 3.59 -8.30 -1.14
N PRO A 30 2.34 -7.79 -1.20
CA PRO A 30 2.13 -6.39 -1.50
C PRO A 30 3.06 -5.61 -0.57
N SER A 31 4.00 -4.87 -1.14
CA SER A 31 4.89 -4.04 -0.34
C SER A 31 3.99 -3.05 0.38
N VAL A 32 3.86 -3.20 1.70
CA VAL A 32 3.14 -2.25 2.54
C VAL A 32 3.79 -0.90 2.30
N THR A 33 3.12 -0.07 1.51
CA THR A 33 3.65 1.22 1.08
C THR A 33 3.11 2.26 2.03
N THR A 34 4.00 2.99 2.69
CA THR A 34 3.58 4.14 3.50
C THR A 34 3.20 5.29 2.57
N ARG A 35 1.97 5.77 2.71
CA ARG A 35 1.42 6.94 2.02
C ARG A 35 1.44 8.11 2.99
N GLU A 36 2.38 9.01 2.79
CA GLU A 36 2.45 10.27 3.54
C GLU A 36 1.58 11.32 2.84
N ILE A 37 0.63 11.88 3.59
CA ILE A 37 -0.32 12.86 3.09
C ILE A 37 -0.31 14.07 4.01
N THR A 38 -0.01 15.23 3.44
CA THR A 38 -0.23 16.52 4.10
C THR A 38 -1.63 17.00 3.77
N LEU A 39 -2.44 17.24 4.80
CA LEU A 39 -3.81 17.72 4.71
C LEU A 39 -3.87 19.14 5.26
N HIS A 40 -4.16 20.10 4.39
CA HIS A 40 -4.42 21.48 4.76
C HIS A 40 -5.89 21.64 5.14
N ALA A 41 -6.15 22.22 6.31
CA ALA A 41 -7.47 22.52 6.81
C ALA A 41 -7.65 24.04 6.86
N GLN A 42 -8.74 24.48 6.23
CA GLN A 42 -9.22 25.85 6.27
C GLN A 42 -10.73 25.82 6.53
N THR A 43 -11.31 26.99 6.79
CA THR A 43 -12.75 27.14 7.03
C THR A 43 -13.58 26.47 5.94
N PHE A 44 -14.33 25.43 6.33
CA PHE A 44 -15.20 24.59 5.49
C PHE A 44 -14.52 23.72 4.42
N GLU A 45 -13.20 23.54 4.46
CA GLU A 45 -12.51 22.79 3.42
C GLU A 45 -11.23 22.10 3.89
N TYR A 46 -10.98 20.90 3.35
CA TYR A 46 -9.67 20.26 3.39
C TYR A 46 -9.07 20.17 1.99
N THR A 47 -7.76 20.36 1.90
CA THR A 47 -6.97 20.16 0.68
C THR A 47 -5.87 19.13 0.93
N PRO A 48 -5.84 17.99 0.21
CA PRO A 48 -6.75 17.62 -0.87
C PRO A 48 -8.16 17.23 -0.39
N ARG A 49 -9.17 17.50 -1.23
CA ARG A 49 -10.57 17.12 -0.98
C ARG A 49 -10.84 15.61 -1.06
N THR A 50 -9.96 14.87 -1.71
CA THR A 50 -10.10 13.41 -1.88
C THR A 50 -8.74 12.76 -1.86
N ILE A 51 -8.59 11.77 -0.99
CA ILE A 51 -7.41 10.93 -0.87
C ILE A 51 -7.77 9.53 -1.40
N ARG A 52 -6.91 8.94 -2.23
CA ARG A 52 -7.06 7.57 -2.72
C ARG A 52 -5.83 6.77 -2.32
N VAL A 53 -6.06 5.65 -1.64
CA VAL A 53 -5.03 4.71 -1.16
C VAL A 53 -5.44 3.28 -1.53
N ASN A 54 -4.49 2.36 -1.52
CA ASN A 54 -4.81 0.95 -1.70
C ASN A 54 -5.12 0.30 -0.36
N GLN A 55 -5.93 -0.75 -0.37
CA GLN A 55 -6.16 -1.55 0.82
C GLN A 55 -4.84 -2.15 1.32
N GLY A 56 -4.56 -1.98 2.61
CA GLY A 56 -3.31 -2.43 3.25
C GLY A 56 -2.14 -1.46 3.10
N ASP A 57 -2.31 -0.31 2.46
CA ASP A 57 -1.34 0.79 2.55
C ASP A 57 -1.31 1.31 4.00
N ARG A 58 -0.12 1.67 4.49
CA ARG A 58 0.00 2.41 5.75
C ARG A 58 -0.19 3.88 5.44
N VAL A 59 -1.17 4.53 6.04
CA VAL A 59 -1.49 5.93 5.77
C VAL A 59 -0.97 6.78 6.92
N LYS A 60 -0.17 7.80 6.61
CA LYS A 60 0.26 8.84 7.53
C LYS A 60 -0.37 10.15 7.11
N ILE A 61 -1.25 10.71 7.95
CA ILE A 61 -1.83 12.03 7.73
C ILE A 61 -1.12 13.03 8.63
N THR A 62 -0.62 14.12 8.04
CA THR A 62 -0.15 15.32 8.74
C THR A 62 -1.20 16.42 8.53
N LEU A 63 -1.78 16.96 9.60
CA LEU A 63 -2.81 17.99 9.53
C LEU A 63 -2.20 19.37 9.77
N ILE A 64 -2.45 20.31 8.85
CA ILE A 64 -2.03 21.70 8.95
C ILE A 64 -3.27 22.57 9.01
N ALA A 65 -3.39 23.39 10.06
CA ALA A 65 -4.43 24.41 10.16
C ALA A 65 -3.94 25.73 9.58
N ASP A 66 -4.55 26.19 8.48
CA ASP A 66 -4.13 27.40 7.77
C ASP A 66 -4.76 28.68 8.35
N ASP A 67 -5.89 28.58 9.06
CA ASP A 67 -6.62 29.73 9.61
C ASP A 67 -6.94 29.62 11.11
N VAL A 68 -7.80 28.68 11.52
CA VAL A 68 -8.24 28.43 12.91
C VAL A 68 -7.98 26.98 13.29
N THR A 69 -8.21 26.62 14.55
CA THR A 69 -8.04 25.24 15.01
C THR A 69 -9.03 24.31 14.30
N HIS A 70 -8.51 23.20 13.76
CA HIS A 70 -9.29 22.19 13.05
C HIS A 70 -8.98 20.80 13.57
N GLY A 71 -10.00 19.95 13.61
CA GLY A 71 -9.87 18.52 13.89
C GLY A 71 -10.07 17.67 12.64
N LEU A 72 -9.54 16.45 12.63
CA LEU A 72 -9.88 15.39 11.68
C LEU A 72 -10.21 14.11 12.47
N VAL A 73 -11.41 13.58 12.23
CA VAL A 73 -11.87 12.31 12.81
C VAL A 73 -12.16 11.31 11.71
N ILE A 74 -11.59 10.11 11.83
CA ILE A 74 -11.88 8.97 10.96
C ILE A 74 -12.28 7.79 11.86
N GLU A 75 -13.58 7.71 12.18
CA GLU A 75 -14.13 6.80 13.19
C GLU A 75 -13.71 5.34 12.99
N THR A 76 -13.79 4.82 11.76
CA THR A 76 -13.46 3.43 11.43
C THR A 76 -12.02 3.04 11.78
N TYR A 77 -11.10 4.01 11.79
CA TYR A 77 -9.69 3.79 12.09
C TYR A 77 -9.30 4.30 13.49
N GLY A 78 -10.25 4.81 14.28
CA GLY A 78 -9.98 5.40 15.60
C GLY A 78 -9.03 6.59 15.53
N VAL A 79 -9.03 7.31 14.41
CA VAL A 79 -8.16 8.48 14.21
C VAL A 79 -8.89 9.71 14.71
N GLU A 80 -8.23 10.44 15.60
CA GLU A 80 -8.62 11.76 16.06
C GLU A 80 -7.35 12.60 16.20
N ILE A 81 -7.28 13.69 15.44
CA ILE A 81 -6.17 14.65 15.49
C ILE A 81 -6.70 16.06 15.43
N GLU A 82 -6.03 16.98 16.10
CA GLU A 82 -6.35 18.41 16.14
C GLU A 82 -5.08 19.20 15.85
N ALA A 83 -5.19 20.24 15.02
CA ALA A 83 -4.10 21.13 14.65
C ALA A 83 -4.47 22.59 14.93
N GLU A 84 -3.54 23.30 15.56
CA GLU A 84 -3.63 24.74 15.79
C GLU A 84 -2.92 25.55 14.68
N PRO A 85 -3.35 26.78 14.39
CA PRO A 85 -2.67 27.64 13.43
C PRO A 85 -1.21 27.89 13.82
N ARG A 86 -0.29 27.72 12.86
CA ARG A 86 1.17 27.86 13.04
C ARG A 86 1.82 26.84 13.99
N GLN A 87 1.13 25.74 14.31
CA GLN A 87 1.72 24.66 15.09
C GLN A 87 2.88 24.00 14.33
N ASP A 88 4.06 23.96 14.95
CA ASP A 88 5.28 23.34 14.42
C ASP A 88 5.99 22.52 15.52
N PRO A 89 6.15 21.19 15.36
CA PRO A 89 5.74 20.39 14.22
C PRO A 89 4.22 20.22 14.14
N ALA A 90 3.71 20.16 12.91
CA ALA A 90 2.32 19.82 12.64
C ALA A 90 1.99 18.39 13.16
N PRO A 91 0.79 18.19 13.74
CA PRO A 91 0.37 16.90 14.27
C PRO A 91 0.20 15.88 13.14
N SER A 92 0.58 14.62 13.42
CA SER A 92 0.42 13.52 12.47
C SER A 92 -0.01 12.23 13.14
N VAL A 93 -0.70 11.39 12.38
CA VAL A 93 -1.24 10.09 12.81
C VAL A 93 -1.07 9.05 11.72
N GLU A 94 -0.81 7.81 12.12
CA GLU A 94 -0.66 6.68 11.22
C GLU A 94 -1.74 5.61 11.45
N PHE A 95 -2.28 5.05 10.37
CA PHE A 95 -3.26 3.96 10.39
C PHE A 95 -3.09 3.04 9.17
N VAL A 96 -3.77 1.88 9.16
CA VAL A 96 -3.72 0.85 8.10
C VAL A 96 -5.13 0.38 7.78
#